data_AF-A0A958LC97-F1
#
_entry.id   AF-A0A958LC97-F1
#
_cell.length_a   1.000
_cell.length_b   1.000
_cell.length_c   1.000
_cell.angle_alpha   90.00
_cell.angle_beta   90.00
_cell.angle_gamma   90.00
#
_symmetry.space_group_name_H-M   'P 1'
#
loop_
_entity.id
_entity.type
_entity.pdbx_description
1 polymer ?
#
loop_
_entity_poly.entity_id
_entity_poly.type
_entity_poly.pdbx_seq_one_letter_code
_entity_poly.pdbx_strand_id
1 'polypeptide(L)'
;MDLYRYFHPHHNPRLNRTPIRLVELNELRQAVLELKKSVERAKIRTGNCPVGPIRDDHFSDMLVAVDYLVETLSTLCHAHPGDDSKTLESMIGERADAPGWENWTRLLEQRLELMRQYDDAPVPDEAATTSSHPKTDA
;
A
#
# COMPACT_ATOMS: atom_id res chain seq x y z
N MET A 1 8.49 -7.33 13.52
CA MET A 1 7.40 -6.53 12.94
C MET A 1 6.56 -6.05 14.11
N ASP A 2 6.52 -4.75 14.37
CA ASP A 2 5.76 -4.21 15.49
C ASP A 2 4.28 -4.15 15.10
N LEU A 3 3.45 -5.01 15.69
CA LEU A 3 2.01 -5.05 15.44
C LEU A 3 1.33 -3.72 15.79
N TYR A 4 1.88 -2.94 16.73
CA TYR A 4 1.38 -1.61 17.05
C TYR A 4 1.39 -0.67 15.85
N ARG A 5 2.31 -0.88 14.91
CA ARG A 5 2.42 -0.15 13.64
C ARG A 5 1.16 -0.26 12.77
N TYR A 6 0.42 -1.36 12.85
CA TYR A 6 -0.79 -1.57 12.05
C TYR A 6 -2.05 -1.00 12.70
N PHE A 7 -2.09 -0.91 14.03
CA PHE A 7 -3.33 -0.60 14.75
C PHE A 7 -3.40 0.82 15.30
N HIS A 8 -2.26 1.52 15.44
CA HIS A 8 -2.25 2.90 15.92
C HIS A 8 -3.10 3.87 15.06
N PRO A 9 -3.19 3.73 13.72
CA PRO A 9 -4.09 4.54 12.91
C PRO A 9 -5.56 4.28 13.26
N HIS A 10 -5.96 3.01 13.43
CA HIS A 10 -7.37 2.62 13.64
C HIS A 10 -7.95 3.06 15.00
N HIS A 11 -7.10 3.41 15.97
CA HIS A 11 -7.53 4.00 17.23
C HIS A 11 -7.51 5.54 17.22
N ASN A 12 -7.06 6.18 16.14
CA ASN A 12 -7.10 7.63 15.99
C ASN A 12 -8.50 8.08 15.53
N PRO A 13 -9.29 8.77 16.38
CA PRO A 13 -10.65 9.17 16.03
C PRO A 13 -10.73 10.09 14.80
N ARG A 14 -9.62 10.75 14.45
CA ARG A 14 -9.54 11.61 13.26
C ARG A 14 -9.68 10.82 11.96
N LEU A 15 -9.29 9.54 11.94
CA LEU A 15 -9.37 8.71 10.74
C LEU A 15 -10.79 8.23 10.41
N ASN A 16 -11.76 8.36 11.32
CA ASN A 16 -13.16 8.00 11.07
C ASN A 16 -13.81 8.80 9.92
N ARG A 17 -13.23 9.96 9.57
CA ARG A 17 -13.73 10.85 8.50
C ARG A 17 -12.72 11.02 7.37
N THR A 18 -11.59 10.32 7.43
CA THR A 18 -10.55 10.38 6.40
C THR A 18 -10.79 9.20 5.44
N PRO A 19 -10.82 9.43 4.12
CA PRO A 19 -10.80 8.34 3.15
C PRO A 19 -9.60 7.43 3.41
N ILE A 20 -9.76 6.13 3.18
CA ILE A 20 -8.64 5.20 3.30
C ILE A 20 -7.55 5.62 2.31
N ARG A 21 -6.30 5.62 2.76
CA ARG A 21 -5.14 6.01 1.94
C ARG A 21 -4.55 4.77 1.26
N LEU A 22 -3.94 4.91 0.08
CA LEU A 22 -3.33 3.79 -0.65
C LEU A 22 -2.20 3.14 0.16
N VAL A 23 -1.42 3.94 0.89
CA VAL A 23 -0.38 3.40 1.76
C VAL A 23 -0.97 2.54 2.88
N GLU A 24 -2.10 2.93 3.47
CA GLU A 24 -2.79 2.15 4.52
C GLU A 24 -3.35 0.84 3.95
N LEU A 25 -3.92 0.87 2.75
CA LEU A 25 -4.35 -0.35 2.03
C LEU A 25 -3.19 -1.31 1.78
N ASN A 26 -2.04 -0.78 1.35
CA ASN A 26 -0.85 -1.59 1.13
C ASN A 26 -0.29 -2.18 2.43
N GLU A 27 -0.36 -1.43 3.54
CA GLU A 27 0.02 -1.93 4.86
C GLU A 27 -0.87 -3.09 5.29
N LEU A 28 -2.19 -2.94 5.16
CA LEU A 28 -3.14 -4.03 5.43
C LEU A 28 -2.85 -5.26 4.55
N ARG A 29 -2.60 -5.05 3.25
CA ARG A 29 -2.23 -6.13 2.33
C ARG A 29 -0.95 -6.86 2.78
N GLN A 30 0.07 -6.11 3.19
CA GLN A 30 1.32 -6.69 3.68
C GLN A 30 1.12 -7.48 4.97
N ALA A 31 0.28 -6.97 5.90
CA ALA A 31 -0.04 -7.69 7.13
C ALA A 31 -0.72 -9.03 6.85
N VAL A 32 -1.69 -9.05 5.91
CA VAL A 32 -2.37 -10.29 5.49
C VAL A 32 -1.39 -11.27 4.82
N LEU A 33 -0.43 -10.80 4.02
CA LEU A 33 0.62 -11.66 3.46
C LEU A 33 1.51 -12.28 4.54
N GLU A 34 1.87 -11.55 5.59
CA GLU A 34 2.64 -12.11 6.71
C GLU A 34 1.81 -13.07 7.57
N LEU A 35 0.50 -12.81 7.72
CA LEU A 35 -0.43 -13.76 8.32
C LEU A 35 -0.46 -15.06 7.52
N LYS A 36 -0.57 -14.99 6.18
CA LYS A 36 -0.53 -16.18 5.30
C LYS A 36 0.69 -17.05 5.59
N LYS A 37 1.89 -16.46 5.52
CA LYS A 37 3.16 -17.16 5.80
C LYS A 37 3.18 -17.76 7.20
N SER A 38 2.58 -17.09 8.18
CA SER A 38 2.51 -17.57 9.55
C SER A 38 1.58 -18.77 9.69
N VAL A 39 0.43 -18.76 9.00
CA VAL A 39 -0.51 -19.88 8.95
C VAL A 39 0.11 -21.08 8.21
N GLU A 40 0.79 -20.86 7.08
CA GLU A 40 1.52 -21.92 6.37
C GLU A 40 2.56 -22.61 7.26
N ARG A 41 3.36 -21.81 7.99
CA ARG A 41 4.32 -22.36 8.97
C ARG A 41 3.64 -23.12 10.10
N ALA A 42 2.50 -22.62 10.60
CA ALA A 42 1.75 -23.29 11.66
C ALA A 42 1.18 -24.64 11.18
N LYS A 43 0.69 -24.70 9.93
CA LYS A 43 0.24 -25.92 9.27
C LYS A 43 1.34 -26.97 9.22
N ILE A 44 2.52 -26.61 8.68
CA ILE A 44 3.69 -27.50 8.60
C ILE A 44 4.10 -28.01 9.98
N ARG A 45 4.17 -27.11 10.98
CA ARG A 45 4.54 -27.49 12.35
C ARG A 45 3.54 -28.46 12.97
N THR A 46 2.24 -28.26 12.74
CA THR A 46 1.19 -29.15 13.28
C THR A 46 1.22 -30.51 12.57
N GLY A 47 1.50 -30.55 11.27
CA GLY A 47 1.73 -31.80 10.55
C GLY A 47 2.90 -32.61 11.10
N ASN A 48 3.98 -31.93 11.51
CA ASN A 48 5.17 -32.58 12.09
C ASN A 48 5.00 -32.93 13.58
N CYS A 49 4.18 -32.17 14.31
CA CYS A 49 3.93 -32.35 15.74
C CYS A 49 2.45 -32.07 16.03
N PRO A 50 1.58 -33.08 15.88
CA PRO A 50 0.15 -32.91 16.09
C PRO A 50 -0.15 -32.52 17.55
N VAL A 51 -1.00 -31.50 17.75
CA VAL A 51 -1.41 -31.03 19.07
C VAL A 51 -2.92 -31.16 19.22
N GLY A 52 -3.34 -32.14 20.03
CA GLY A 52 -4.73 -32.30 20.47
C GLY A 52 -5.75 -32.28 19.30
N PRO A 53 -6.84 -31.52 19.40
CA PRO A 53 -7.91 -31.49 18.38
C PRO A 53 -7.59 -30.59 17.18
N ILE A 54 -6.38 -30.04 17.07
CA ILE A 54 -6.01 -29.16 15.96
C ILE A 54 -5.69 -30.01 14.74
N ARG A 55 -6.60 -30.00 13.77
CA ARG A 55 -6.50 -30.73 12.51
C ARG A 55 -5.90 -29.87 11.40
N ASP A 56 -5.33 -30.52 10.39
CA ASP A 56 -4.70 -29.86 9.23
C ASP A 56 -5.69 -29.07 8.36
N ASP A 57 -6.95 -29.52 8.31
CA ASP A 57 -8.04 -28.87 7.59
C ASP A 57 -8.35 -27.48 8.15
N HIS A 58 -8.30 -27.27 9.47
CA HIS A 58 -8.48 -25.94 10.08
C HIS A 58 -7.52 -24.89 9.49
N PHE A 59 -6.26 -25.26 9.27
CA PHE A 59 -5.29 -24.35 8.65
C PHE A 59 -5.55 -24.16 7.15
N SER A 60 -6.04 -25.19 6.47
CA SER A 60 -6.38 -25.12 5.06
C SER A 60 -7.53 -24.14 4.83
N ASP A 61 -8.57 -24.19 5.66
CA ASP A 61 -9.69 -23.25 5.62
C ASP A 61 -9.25 -21.81 5.91
N MET A 62 -8.37 -21.63 6.89
CA MET A 62 -7.77 -20.31 7.16
C MET A 62 -6.98 -19.78 5.97
N LEU A 63 -6.21 -20.63 5.28
CA LEU A 63 -5.44 -20.19 4.11
C LEU A 63 -6.34 -19.74 2.96
N VAL A 64 -7.45 -20.44 2.71
CA VAL A 64 -8.46 -20.01 1.72
C VAL A 64 -9.01 -18.63 2.06
N ALA A 65 -9.37 -18.39 3.32
CA ALA A 65 -9.86 -17.09 3.76
C ALA A 65 -8.79 -15.99 3.62
N VAL A 66 -7.54 -16.29 3.97
CA VAL A 66 -6.43 -15.35 3.83
C VAL A 66 -6.14 -15.02 2.36
N ASP A 67 -6.20 -16.00 1.47
CA ASP A 67 -6.02 -15.79 0.03
C ASP A 67 -7.08 -14.85 -0.54
N TYR A 68 -8.34 -15.06 -0.17
CA TYR A 68 -9.43 -14.15 -0.54
C TYR A 68 -9.17 -12.70 -0.04
N LEU A 69 -8.66 -12.54 1.19
CA LEU A 69 -8.30 -11.22 1.71
C LEU A 69 -7.15 -10.57 0.92
N VAL A 70 -6.12 -11.34 0.55
CA VAL A 70 -5.00 -10.85 -0.28
C VAL A 70 -5.50 -10.35 -1.64
N GLU A 71 -6.35 -11.14 -2.30
CA GLU A 71 -6.91 -10.79 -3.62
C GLU A 71 -7.81 -9.55 -3.54
N THR A 72 -8.66 -9.48 -2.52
CA THR A 72 -9.56 -8.35 -2.29
C THR A 72 -8.77 -7.07 -2.04
N LEU A 73 -7.78 -7.12 -1.13
CA LEU A 73 -6.93 -5.96 -0.85
C LEU A 73 -6.10 -5.54 -2.06
N SER A 74 -5.63 -6.50 -2.86
CA SER A 74 -4.95 -6.20 -4.11
C SER A 74 -5.88 -5.46 -5.07
N THR A 75 -7.12 -5.92 -5.23
CA THR A 75 -8.12 -5.23 -6.07
C THR A 75 -8.37 -3.80 -5.60
N LEU A 76 -8.49 -3.58 -4.28
CA LEU A 76 -8.64 -2.24 -3.71
C LEU A 76 -7.43 -1.35 -3.94
N CYS A 77 -6.21 -1.88 -3.79
CA CYS A 77 -4.98 -1.13 -4.10
C CYS A 77 -4.93 -0.69 -5.57
N HIS A 78 -5.34 -1.55 -6.50
CA HIS A 78 -5.34 -1.21 -7.93
C HIS A 78 -6.44 -0.22 -8.30
N ALA A 79 -7.58 -0.26 -7.62
CA ALA A 79 -8.69 0.65 -7.85
C ALA A 79 -8.48 2.04 -7.21
N HIS A 80 -7.54 2.18 -6.29
CA HIS A 80 -7.30 3.45 -5.59
C HIS A 80 -6.61 4.47 -6.51
N PRO A 81 -7.05 5.75 -6.53
CA PRO A 81 -6.48 6.79 -7.40
C PRO A 81 -5.06 7.25 -7.02
N GLY A 82 -4.37 6.56 -6.11
CA GLY A 82 -3.15 7.04 -5.47
C GLY A 82 -3.39 8.05 -4.33
N ASP A 83 -2.32 8.32 -3.57
CA ASP A 83 -2.29 9.35 -2.53
C ASP A 83 -1.67 10.62 -3.12
N ASP A 84 -2.28 11.78 -2.86
CA ASP A 84 -1.75 13.07 -3.29
C ASP A 84 -0.65 13.59 -2.33
N SER A 85 0.06 14.65 -2.74
CA SER A 85 1.15 15.23 -1.96
C SER A 85 0.69 15.70 -0.57
N LYS A 86 -0.50 16.30 -0.46
CA LYS A 86 -1.10 16.73 0.81
C LYS A 86 -1.39 15.57 1.75
N THR A 87 -1.85 14.45 1.22
CA THR A 87 -2.12 13.22 1.97
C THR A 87 -0.81 12.67 2.52
N LEU A 88 0.24 12.60 1.70
CA LEU A 88 1.56 12.16 2.14
C LEU A 88 2.14 13.07 3.24
N GLU A 89 2.03 14.39 3.11
CA GLU A 89 2.43 15.35 4.14
C GLU A 89 1.68 15.14 5.46
N SER A 90 0.35 14.96 5.40
CA SER A 90 -0.46 14.65 6.58
C SER A 90 -0.02 13.35 7.24
N MET A 91 0.26 12.31 6.45
CA MET A 91 0.72 11.01 6.95
C MET A 91 2.08 11.09 7.64
N ILE A 92 3.02 11.85 7.07
CA ILE A 92 4.33 12.11 7.68
C ILE A 92 4.13 12.81 9.03
N GLY A 93 3.34 13.89 9.07
CA GLY A 93 3.08 14.62 10.32
C GLY A 93 2.40 13.78 11.40
N GLU A 94 1.52 12.85 11.02
CA GLU A 94 0.84 11.95 11.97
C GLU A 94 1.76 10.88 12.57
N ARG A 95 2.81 10.48 11.86
CA ARG A 95 3.62 9.29 12.19
C ARG A 95 5.10 9.59 12.45
N ALA A 96 5.56 10.82 12.26
CA ALA A 96 6.95 11.22 12.46
C ALA A 96 7.45 10.97 13.88
N ASP A 97 6.59 11.19 14.88
CA ASP A 97 6.96 11.06 16.30
C ASP A 97 6.68 9.65 16.88
N ALA A 98 6.17 8.73 16.05
CA ALA A 98 5.85 7.38 16.51
C ALA A 98 7.11 6.48 16.46
N PRO A 99 7.53 5.87 17.59
CA PRO A 99 8.70 4.99 17.61
C PRO A 99 8.58 3.84 16.61
N GLY A 100 9.66 3.57 15.86
CA GLY A 100 9.71 2.49 14.88
C GLY A 100 9.19 2.86 13.49
N TRP A 101 8.77 4.11 13.27
CA TRP A 101 8.30 4.62 11.98
C TRP A 101 9.35 5.34 11.15
N GLU A 102 10.54 5.56 11.68
CA GLU A 102 11.58 6.42 11.13
C GLU A 102 11.93 6.04 9.68
N ASN A 103 12.10 4.75 9.43
CA ASN A 103 12.43 4.26 8.09
C ASN A 103 11.30 4.48 7.07
N TRP A 104 10.05 4.45 7.52
CA TRP A 104 8.90 4.61 6.65
C TRP A 104 8.59 6.09 6.41
N THR A 105 8.72 6.92 7.44
CA THR A 105 8.61 8.37 7.30
C THR A 105 9.61 8.86 6.26
N ARG A 106 10.86 8.38 6.35
CA ARG A 106 11.90 8.62 5.35
C ARG A 106 11.50 8.19 3.92
N LEU A 107 10.86 7.03 3.75
CA LEU A 107 10.43 6.56 2.43
C LEU A 107 9.27 7.42 1.87
N LEU A 108 8.35 7.86 2.72
CA LEU A 108 7.29 8.78 2.29
C LEU A 108 7.85 10.16 1.94
N GLU A 109 8.80 10.68 2.71
CA GLU A 109 9.50 11.94 2.39
C GLU A 109 10.20 11.86 1.03
N GLN A 110 10.90 10.77 0.75
CA GLN A 110 11.52 10.54 -0.56
C GLN A 110 10.49 10.52 -1.69
N ARG A 111 9.33 9.88 -1.47
CA ARG A 111 8.24 9.85 -2.46
C ARG A 111 7.64 11.24 -2.68
N LEU A 112 7.40 11.99 -1.61
CA LEU A 112 6.88 13.35 -1.67
C LEU A 112 7.82 14.27 -2.44
N GLU A 113 9.12 14.15 -2.21
CA GLU A 113 10.15 14.91 -2.92
C GLU A 113 10.14 14.59 -4.42
N LEU A 114 10.06 13.31 -4.79
CA LEU A 114 9.93 12.92 -6.20
C LEU A 114 8.67 13.52 -6.84
N MET A 115 7.52 13.48 -6.16
CA MET A 115 6.28 14.06 -6.68
C MET A 115 6.42 15.57 -6.94
N ARG A 116 7.04 16.30 -6.01
CA ARG A 116 7.30 17.74 -6.18
C ARG A 116 8.20 18.02 -7.38
N GLN A 117 9.22 17.20 -7.62
CA GLN A 117 10.11 17.35 -8.78
C GLN A 117 9.38 17.13 -10.12
N TYR A 118 8.38 16.25 -10.16
CA TYR A 118 7.56 16.02 -11.35
C TYR A 118 6.49 17.09 -11.54
N ASP A 119 5.93 17.63 -10.46
CA ASP A 119 4.96 18.73 -10.51
C ASP A 119 5.62 20.07 -10.91
N ASP A 120 6.88 20.31 -10.54
CA ASP A 120 7.68 21.50 -10.91
C ASP A 120 8.47 21.34 -12.22
N ALA A 121 8.38 20.19 -12.91
CA ALA A 121 9.05 20.00 -14.18
C ALA A 121 8.44 20.95 -15.23
N PRO A 122 9.24 21.80 -15.91
CA PRO A 122 8.72 22.68 -16.95
C PRO A 122 8.08 21.81 -18.04
N VAL A 123 6.79 22.06 -18.32
CA VAL A 123 6.10 21.45 -19.44
C VAL A 123 6.93 21.74 -20.70
N PRO A 124 7.41 20.72 -21.43
CA PRO A 124 8.11 20.96 -22.67
C PRO A 124 7.15 21.72 -23.58
N ASP A 125 7.56 22.94 -23.94
CA ASP A 125 6.84 23.82 -24.86
C ASP A 125 6.55 23.01 -26.13
N GLU A 126 5.28 22.65 -26.36
CA GLU A 126 4.84 22.07 -27.62
C GLU A 126 5.04 23.15 -28.69
N ALA A 127 6.25 23.22 -29.22
CA ALA A 127 6.63 24.11 -30.28
C ALA A 127 5.81 23.77 -31.52
N ALA A 128 4.71 24.51 -31.67
CA ALA A 128 4.10 24.99 -32.90
C ALA A 128 4.23 24.05 -34.11
N THR A 129 3.14 23.32 -34.36
CA THR A 129 2.76 22.86 -35.68
C THR A 129 2.89 24.01 -36.69
N THR A 130 3.87 23.94 -37.60
CA THR A 130 3.79 24.64 -38.89
C THR A 130 3.68 23.59 -39.99
N SER A 131 2.41 23.30 -40.29
CA SER A 131 1.96 22.64 -41.51
C SER A 131 2.49 23.41 -42.73
N SER A 132 3.52 22.90 -43.39
CA SER A 132 3.86 23.29 -44.76
C SER A 132 3.13 22.35 -45.72
N HIS A 133 1.99 22.81 -46.24
CA HIS A 133 1.41 22.26 -47.47
C HIS A 133 2.32 22.62 -48.66
N PRO A 134 2.78 21.66 -49.47
CA PRO A 134 3.34 21.99 -50.77
C PRO A 134 2.19 22.25 -51.76
N LYS A 135 2.07 23.50 -52.20
CA LYS A 135 1.47 23.81 -53.50
C LYS A 135 2.48 23.40 -54.57
N THR A 136 2.08 22.53 -55.49
CA THR A 136 2.69 22.53 -56.82
C THR A 136 1.67 22.12 -57.87
N ASP A 137 1.49 23.03 -58.81
CA ASP A 137 0.69 22.95 -60.01
C ASP A 137 1.19 21.87 -60.99
N ALA A 138 0.24 21.23 -61.69
CA ALA A 138 0.33 20.81 -63.09
C ALA A 138 -1.08 20.49 -63.62
#